data_AF-A0A9K3D117-F1
#
_entry.id   AF-A0A9K3D117-F1
#
_cell.length_a   1.000
_cell.length_b   1.000
_cell.length_c   1.000
_cell.angle_alpha   90.00
_cell.angle_beta   90.00
_cell.angle_gamma   90.00
#
_symmetry.space_group_name_H-M   'P 1'
#
loop_
_entity.id
_entity.type
_entity.pdbx_description
1 polymer ?
#
loop_
_entity_poly.entity_id
_entity_poly.type
_entity_poly.pdbx_seq_one_letter_code
_entity_poly.pdbx_strand_id
1 'polypeptide(L)'
;MLNTGVEGDYVKKTVRECTGAEIFEELMHHLKLTGKGHEQDIVNVIPCSLPYTDAHFNNRAMSDRPPVIPRRSTNLGLIGQYVEIEDEMSFTEEMSVRGARMAVYGLAGCKDKKVIPVSPYWNSVPCLIAAVKKVM
;
A
#
# COMPACT_ATOMS: atom_id res chain seq x y z
N MET A 1 -5.57 -5.88 13.13
CA MET A 1 -5.18 -6.67 11.93
C MET A 1 -3.76 -6.42 11.40
N LEU A 2 -2.97 -5.46 11.92
CA LEU A 2 -1.52 -5.41 11.60
C LEU A 2 -0.73 -6.51 12.31
N ASN A 3 -1.17 -6.87 13.52
CA ASN A 3 -0.58 -7.97 14.28
C ASN A 3 -1.42 -9.23 14.07
N THR A 4 -0.87 -10.22 13.35
CA THR A 4 -1.57 -11.46 13.00
C THR A 4 -1.19 -12.66 13.88
N GLY A 5 -0.21 -12.49 14.78
CA GLY A 5 0.30 -13.54 15.67
C GLY A 5 -0.16 -13.39 17.13
N VAL A 6 -1.09 -12.47 17.40
CA VAL A 6 -1.64 -12.21 18.74
C VAL A 6 -3.14 -12.53 18.73
N GLU A 7 -3.62 -13.04 19.86
CA GLU A 7 -5.04 -13.34 20.06
C GLU A 7 -5.89 -12.07 20.12
N GLY A 8 -7.17 -12.20 19.76
CA GLY A 8 -8.15 -11.13 19.93
C GLY A 8 -8.45 -10.78 21.40
N ASP A 9 -8.97 -9.58 21.59
CA ASP A 9 -9.41 -9.08 22.88
C ASP A 9 -10.69 -9.78 23.35
N TYR A 10 -11.56 -10.22 22.43
CA TYR A 10 -12.77 -10.99 22.73
C TYR A 10 -12.68 -12.44 22.26
N VAL A 11 -12.43 -12.66 20.97
CA VAL A 11 -12.19 -13.98 20.38
C VAL A 11 -10.75 -14.39 20.67
N LYS A 12 -10.57 -15.38 21.55
CA LYS A 12 -9.26 -15.90 22.00
C LYS A 12 -8.59 -16.83 21.00
N LYS A 13 -8.43 -16.33 19.77
CA LYS A 13 -7.74 -16.96 18.65
C LYS A 13 -6.94 -15.91 17.91
N THR A 14 -5.90 -16.34 17.20
CA THR A 14 -5.24 -15.44 16.26
C THR A 14 -6.14 -15.18 15.06
N VAL A 15 -6.05 -14.00 14.44
CA VAL A 15 -6.91 -13.64 13.29
C VAL A 15 -6.77 -14.62 12.10
N ARG A 16 -5.64 -15.33 12.00
CA ARG A 16 -5.39 -16.34 10.96
C ARG A 16 -6.25 -17.60 11.15
N GLU A 17 -6.65 -17.89 12.38
CA GLU A 17 -7.45 -19.05 12.75
C GLU A 17 -8.94 -18.70 12.85
N CYS A 18 -9.29 -17.42 12.80
CA CYS A 18 -10.67 -16.95 12.88
C CYS A 18 -11.41 -17.17 11.55
N THR A 19 -12.65 -17.64 11.68
CA THR A 19 -13.66 -17.58 10.62
C THR A 19 -14.16 -16.14 10.42
N GLY A 20 -14.90 -15.89 9.34
CA GLY A 20 -15.52 -14.59 9.10
C GLY A 20 -16.48 -14.16 10.22
N ALA A 21 -17.26 -15.10 10.77
CA ALA A 21 -18.17 -14.85 11.88
C ALA A 21 -17.42 -14.42 13.15
N GLU A 22 -16.29 -15.08 13.46
CA GLU A 22 -15.45 -14.74 14.61
C GLU A 22 -14.76 -13.37 14.43
N ILE A 23 -14.30 -13.04 13.22
CA ILE A 23 -13.77 -11.70 12.92
C ILE A 23 -14.86 -10.63 13.11
N PHE A 24 -16.08 -10.92 12.67
CA PHE A 24 -17.22 -10.03 12.85
C PHE A 24 -17.56 -9.83 14.34
N GLU A 25 -17.54 -10.91 15.12
CA GLU A 25 -17.80 -10.89 16.56
C GLU A 25 -16.76 -10.06 17.32
N GLU A 26 -15.47 -10.21 17.00
CA GLU A 26 -14.38 -9.38 17.52
C GLU A 26 -14.61 -7.89 17.20
N LEU A 27 -15.02 -7.58 15.96
CA LEU A 27 -15.35 -6.21 15.56
C LEU A 27 -16.54 -5.66 16.36
N MET A 28 -17.60 -6.46 16.56
CA MET A 28 -18.77 -6.05 17.35
C MET A 28 -18.40 -5.78 18.80
N HIS A 29 -17.46 -6.54 19.37
CA HIS A 29 -16.92 -6.28 20.69
C HIS A 29 -16.25 -4.90 20.79
N HIS A 30 -15.34 -4.58 19.88
CA HIS A 30 -14.69 -3.26 19.86
C HIS A 30 -15.66 -2.10 19.65
N LEU A 31 -16.75 -2.32 18.91
CA LEU A 31 -17.81 -1.34 18.72
C LEU A 31 -18.81 -1.25 19.88
N LYS A 32 -18.68 -2.10 20.91
CA LYS A 32 -19.60 -2.20 22.07
C LYS A 32 -21.04 -2.56 21.64
N LEU A 33 -21.15 -3.45 20.66
CA LEU A 33 -22.41 -3.92 20.09
C LEU A 33 -22.68 -5.41 20.34
N THR A 34 -21.80 -6.09 21.10
CA THR A 34 -22.01 -7.49 21.50
C THR A 34 -23.39 -7.69 22.15
N GLY A 35 -24.12 -8.73 21.72
CA GLY A 35 -25.44 -9.08 22.25
C GLY A 35 -26.60 -8.21 21.75
N LYS A 36 -26.36 -7.20 20.91
CA LYS A 36 -27.42 -6.37 20.32
C LYS A 36 -28.00 -6.99 19.04
N GLY A 37 -28.58 -8.20 19.16
CA GLY A 37 -29.46 -8.79 18.14
C GLY A 37 -29.05 -8.60 16.68
N HIS A 38 -27.77 -8.81 16.36
CA HIS A 38 -27.29 -8.74 14.99
C HIS A 38 -27.50 -10.11 14.35
N GLU A 39 -28.36 -10.17 13.33
CA GLU A 39 -28.60 -11.40 12.58
C GLU A 39 -27.35 -11.78 11.80
N GLN A 40 -26.66 -12.82 12.28
CA GLN A 40 -25.55 -13.46 11.55
C GLN A 40 -25.99 -13.93 10.15
N ASP A 41 -27.29 -14.11 9.94
CA ASP A 41 -27.89 -14.55 8.68
C ASP A 41 -27.92 -13.45 7.60
N ILE A 42 -27.77 -12.16 7.97
CA ILE A 42 -27.76 -11.03 7.00
C ILE A 42 -26.32 -10.62 6.63
N VAL A 43 -25.34 -10.86 7.51
CA VAL A 43 -23.97 -10.36 7.33
C VAL A 43 -23.03 -11.49 6.93
N ASN A 44 -22.43 -11.36 5.74
CA ASN A 44 -21.39 -12.27 5.28
C ASN A 44 -20.01 -11.61 5.37
N VAL A 45 -19.11 -12.19 6.16
CA VAL A 45 -17.71 -11.74 6.27
C VAL A 45 -16.82 -12.80 5.65
N ILE A 46 -16.08 -12.41 4.60
CA ILE A 46 -15.18 -13.31 3.88
C ILE A 46 -13.73 -12.92 4.26
N PRO A 47 -13.05 -13.71 5.11
CA PRO A 47 -11.64 -13.45 5.42
C PRO A 47 -10.77 -13.67 4.18
N CYS A 48 -9.78 -12.81 3.99
CA CYS A 48 -8.78 -12.93 2.93
C CYS A 48 -7.38 -12.80 3.54
N SER A 49 -6.55 -13.84 3.36
CA SER A 49 -5.16 -13.82 3.79
C SER A 49 -4.27 -13.45 2.62
N LEU A 50 -3.47 -12.40 2.80
CA LEU A 50 -2.58 -11.87 1.78
C LEU A 50 -1.14 -11.81 2.33
N PRO A 51 -0.33 -12.87 2.13
CA PRO A 51 1.00 -12.99 2.74
C PRO A 51 2.00 -11.89 2.37
N TYR A 52 1.78 -11.20 1.25
CA TYR A 52 2.67 -10.17 0.71
C TYR A 52 2.03 -8.78 0.66
N THR A 53 0.92 -8.56 1.38
CA THR A 53 0.22 -7.26 1.37
C THR A 53 1.12 -6.10 1.71
N ASP A 54 2.02 -6.26 2.68
CA ASP A 54 2.96 -5.24 3.17
C ASP A 54 4.39 -5.42 2.62
N ALA A 55 4.63 -6.38 1.71
CA ALA A 55 5.97 -6.72 1.25
C ALA A 55 6.68 -5.56 0.51
N HIS A 56 5.94 -4.58 0.02
CA HIS A 56 6.49 -3.34 -0.56
C HIS A 56 7.15 -2.42 0.48
N PHE A 57 6.90 -2.63 1.79
CA PHE A 57 7.55 -1.94 2.90
C PHE A 57 8.67 -2.73 3.57
N ASN A 58 9.00 -3.93 3.06
CA ASN A 58 10.16 -4.66 3.55
C ASN A 58 11.44 -3.82 3.45
N ASN A 59 12.35 -4.04 4.40
CA ASN A 59 13.68 -3.44 4.38
C ASN A 59 14.33 -3.70 3.02
N ARG A 60 14.88 -2.64 2.42
CA ARG A 60 15.50 -2.71 1.09
C ARG A 60 16.75 -1.85 1.02
N ALA A 61 17.70 -2.26 0.21
CA ALA A 61 18.75 -1.43 -0.34
C ALA A 61 18.30 -0.81 -1.68
N MET A 62 18.97 0.27 -2.10
CA MET A 62 18.71 0.91 -3.41
C MET A 62 18.96 -0.04 -4.59
N SER A 63 19.75 -1.10 -4.40
CA SER A 63 20.04 -2.11 -5.41
C SER A 63 18.92 -3.14 -5.61
N ASP A 64 17.99 -3.26 -4.66
CA ASP A 64 17.05 -4.39 -4.62
C ASP A 64 15.91 -4.25 -5.63
N ARG A 65 15.67 -3.03 -6.12
CA ARG A 65 14.64 -2.73 -7.12
C ARG A 65 15.29 -2.25 -8.42
N PRO A 66 14.94 -2.83 -9.58
CA PRO A 66 15.43 -2.36 -10.86
C PRO A 66 14.75 -1.04 -11.25
N PRO A 67 15.39 -0.20 -12.08
CA PRO A 67 14.72 0.95 -12.66
C PRO A 67 13.62 0.50 -13.63
N VAL A 68 12.66 1.38 -13.91
CA VAL A 68 11.55 1.12 -14.86
C VAL A 68 12.05 0.61 -16.21
N ILE A 69 13.14 1.17 -16.75
CA ILE A 69 13.80 0.67 -17.95
C ILE A 69 15.24 0.28 -17.53
N PRO A 70 15.55 -1.03 -17.45
CA PRO A 70 16.90 -1.49 -17.13
C PRO A 70 17.95 -0.88 -18.05
N ARG A 71 19.15 -0.63 -17.53
CA ARG A 71 20.24 -0.03 -18.30
C ARG A 71 20.55 -0.88 -19.53
N ARG A 72 20.58 -0.25 -20.72
CA ARG A 72 20.77 -0.91 -22.03
C ARG A 72 19.58 -1.75 -22.53
N SER A 73 18.45 -1.75 -21.84
CA SER A 73 17.21 -2.32 -22.38
C SER A 73 16.71 -1.50 -23.56
N THR A 74 16.32 -2.18 -24.63
CA THR A 74 15.71 -1.56 -25.83
C THR A 74 14.23 -1.92 -25.98
N ASN A 75 13.74 -2.93 -25.26
CA ASN A 75 12.41 -3.49 -25.43
C ASN A 75 11.76 -4.03 -24.15
N LEU A 76 12.42 -3.91 -22.99
CA LEU A 76 11.90 -4.37 -21.70
C LEU A 76 11.68 -3.18 -20.75
N GLY A 77 10.45 -3.06 -20.24
CA GLY A 77 10.05 -2.12 -19.21
C GLY A 77 9.39 -2.86 -18.04
N LEU A 78 9.82 -2.56 -16.83
CA LEU A 78 9.30 -3.10 -15.58
C LEU A 78 8.40 -2.05 -14.92
N ILE A 79 7.24 -2.45 -14.43
CA ILE A 79 6.23 -1.55 -13.85
C ILE A 79 5.66 -2.16 -12.55
N GLY A 80 5.03 -1.31 -11.73
CA GLY A 80 4.38 -1.72 -10.48
C GLY A 80 5.15 -1.27 -9.24
N GLN A 81 4.89 -1.90 -8.10
CA GLN A 81 5.37 -1.41 -6.79
C GLN A 81 6.80 -1.83 -6.42
N TYR A 82 7.44 -2.65 -7.25
CA TYR A 82 8.77 -3.22 -6.99
C TYR A 82 9.85 -2.71 -7.96
N VAL A 83 9.59 -1.60 -8.65
CA VAL A 83 10.58 -0.88 -9.46
C VAL A 83 11.01 0.38 -8.75
N GLU A 84 12.20 0.87 -9.06
CA GLU A 84 12.71 2.11 -8.50
C GLU A 84 12.27 3.31 -9.34
N ILE A 85 11.61 4.27 -8.68
CA ILE A 85 11.20 5.56 -9.23
C ILE A 85 11.54 6.61 -8.18
N GLU A 86 12.32 7.62 -8.56
CA GLU A 86 12.76 8.68 -7.65
C GLU A 86 11.57 9.47 -7.09
N ASP A 87 11.67 9.84 -5.81
CA ASP A 87 10.70 10.63 -5.02
C ASP A 87 9.27 10.06 -4.92
N GLU A 88 9.01 8.86 -5.45
CA GLU A 88 7.68 8.26 -5.48
C GLU A 88 7.44 7.29 -4.31
N MET A 89 6.22 7.31 -3.77
CA MET A 89 5.84 6.44 -2.66
C MET A 89 5.27 5.11 -3.17
N SER A 90 5.86 3.99 -2.77
CA SER A 90 5.27 2.66 -2.94
C SER A 90 3.93 2.54 -2.20
N PHE A 91 3.14 1.49 -2.49
CA PHE A 91 1.74 1.32 -2.05
C PHE A 91 0.69 2.13 -2.82
N THR A 92 1.09 3.15 -3.59
CA THR A 92 0.16 3.99 -4.34
C THR A 92 -0.13 3.44 -5.74
N GLU A 93 -1.37 3.63 -6.20
CA GLU A 93 -1.75 3.46 -7.61
C GLU A 93 -0.93 4.38 -8.52
N GLU A 94 -0.63 5.61 -8.06
CA GLU A 94 0.14 6.61 -8.80
C GLU A 94 1.53 6.10 -9.20
N MET A 95 2.24 5.40 -8.31
CA MET A 95 3.52 4.77 -8.63
C MET A 95 3.40 3.82 -9.83
N SER A 96 2.33 3.03 -9.90
CA SER A 96 2.09 2.07 -10.98
C SER A 96 1.81 2.78 -12.30
N VAL A 97 0.95 3.81 -12.28
CA VAL A 97 0.62 4.63 -13.46
C VAL A 97 1.85 5.40 -13.95
N ARG A 98 2.64 5.96 -13.04
CA ARG A 98 3.89 6.66 -13.33
C ARG A 98 4.91 5.74 -13.98
N GLY A 99 5.15 4.56 -13.40
CA GLY A 99 6.03 3.54 -13.96
C GLY A 99 5.60 3.14 -15.37
N ALA A 100 4.30 2.92 -15.59
CA ALA A 100 3.76 2.63 -16.91
C ALA A 100 4.02 3.76 -17.92
N ARG A 101 3.79 5.02 -17.54
CA ARG A 101 4.09 6.18 -18.41
C ARG A 101 5.57 6.29 -18.73
N MET A 102 6.44 6.08 -17.75
CA MET A 102 7.90 6.10 -17.93
C MET A 102 8.35 5.01 -18.92
N ALA A 103 7.86 3.78 -18.76
CA ALA A 103 8.16 2.66 -19.65
C ALA A 103 7.68 2.93 -21.08
N VAL A 104 6.41 3.33 -21.24
CA VAL A 104 5.80 3.59 -22.56
C VAL A 104 6.51 4.74 -23.26
N TYR A 105 6.72 5.87 -22.60
CA TYR A 105 7.35 7.02 -23.25
C TYR A 105 8.80 6.72 -23.63
N GLY A 106 9.54 6.03 -22.76
CA GLY A 106 10.94 5.67 -23.02
C GLY A 106 11.10 4.65 -24.14
N LEU A 107 10.32 3.57 -24.14
CA LEU A 107 10.45 2.49 -25.13
C LEU A 107 9.78 2.80 -26.47
N ALA A 108 8.68 3.57 -26.49
CA ALA A 108 8.02 4.01 -27.72
C ALA A 108 8.68 5.25 -28.35
N GLY A 109 9.76 5.78 -27.75
CA GLY A 109 10.50 6.93 -28.27
C GLY A 109 9.68 8.22 -28.32
N CYS A 110 8.75 8.42 -27.39
CA CYS A 110 7.92 9.62 -27.31
C CYS A 110 8.75 10.81 -26.82
N LYS A 111 9.29 11.62 -27.74
CA LYS A 111 10.20 12.74 -27.42
C LYS A 111 9.49 13.99 -26.89
N ASP A 112 8.24 14.19 -27.28
CA ASP A 112 7.49 15.43 -26.95
C ASP A 112 6.67 15.31 -25.65
N LYS A 113 6.70 14.15 -25.00
CA LYS A 113 5.94 13.89 -23.77
C LYS A 113 6.88 13.61 -22.61
N LYS A 114 6.67 14.32 -21.50
CA LYS A 114 7.38 14.10 -20.23
C LYS A 114 6.41 13.60 -19.17
N VAL A 115 6.90 12.74 -18.29
CA VAL A 115 6.16 12.36 -17.09
C VAL A 115 6.23 13.53 -16.11
N ILE A 116 5.07 13.97 -15.62
CA ILE A 116 4.96 15.07 -14.65
C ILE A 116 5.73 14.68 -13.38
N PRO A 117 6.68 15.46 -12.85
CA PRO A 117 7.45 15.08 -11.67
C PRO A 117 6.56 14.97 -10.41
N VAL A 118 7.07 14.32 -9.35
CA VAL A 118 6.39 14.29 -8.06
C VAL A 118 6.34 15.71 -7.50
N SER A 119 5.19 16.11 -6.92
CA SER A 119 5.00 17.44 -6.34
C SER A 119 5.98 17.67 -5.18
N PRO A 120 6.88 18.68 -5.24
CA PRO A 120 7.98 18.84 -4.28
C PRO A 120 7.55 19.57 -3.00
N TYR A 121 6.49 19.11 -2.33
CA TYR A 121 5.97 19.75 -1.11
C TYR A 121 6.99 19.79 0.03
N TRP A 122 7.91 18.82 0.06
CA TRP A 122 9.00 18.74 1.02
C TRP A 122 10.00 19.90 0.91
N ASN A 123 10.00 20.64 -0.21
CA ASN A 123 10.84 21.82 -0.42
C ASN A 123 10.05 23.15 -0.40
N SER A 124 8.78 23.13 0.03
CA SER A 124 7.91 24.31 0.09
C SER A 124 7.96 24.94 1.49
N VAL A 125 8.47 26.18 1.61
CA VAL A 125 8.55 26.90 2.89
C VAL A 125 7.19 26.99 3.61
N PRO A 126 6.07 27.35 2.95
CA PRO A 126 4.76 27.33 3.59
C PRO A 126 4.36 25.95 4.12
N CYS A 127 4.66 24.88 3.37
CA CYS A 127 4.35 23.51 3.78
C CYS A 127 5.20 23.08 4.99
N LEU A 128 6.48 23.43 5.00
CA LEU A 128 7.40 23.11 6.10
C LEU A 128 7.00 23.85 7.39
N ILE A 129 6.67 25.15 7.30
CA ILE A 129 6.16 25.90 8.46
C ILE A 129 4.88 25.26 9.01
N ALA A 130 3.95 24.88 8.13
CA ALA A 130 2.72 24.22 8.53
C ALA A 130 2.97 22.84 9.16
N ALA A 131 3.94 22.08 8.65
CA ALA A 131 4.34 20.78 9.19
C ALA A 131 4.92 20.92 10.60
N VAL A 132 5.86 21.84 10.81
CA VAL A 132 6.47 22.10 12.13
C VAL A 132 5.40 22.49 13.15
N LYS A 133 4.47 23.39 12.79
CA LYS A 133 3.35 23.81 13.66
C LYS A 133 2.40 22.68 14.06
N LYS A 134 2.35 21.57 13.32
CA LYS A 134 1.51 20.41 13.64
C LYS A 134 2.23 19.38 14.52
N VAL A 135 3.56 19.39 14.50
CA VAL A 135 4.40 18.47 15.28
C VAL A 135 4.70 19.03 16.67
N MET A 136 4.78 20.36 16.80
CA MET A 136 4.87 21.06 18.08
C MET A 136 3.50 21.22 18.73
#